data_AF-A0A537ULJ7-F1
#
_entry.id   AF-A0A537ULJ7-F1
#
_cell.length_a   1.000
_cell.length_b   1.000
_cell.length_c   1.000
_cell.angle_alpha   90.00
_cell.angle_beta   90.00
_cell.angle_gamma   90.00
#
_symmetry.space_group_name_H-M   'P 1'
#
loop_
_entity.id
_entity.type
_entity.pdbx_description
1 polymer ?
#
loop_
_entity_poly.entity_id
_entity_poly.type
_entity_poly.pdbx_seq_one_letter_code
_entity_poly.pdbx_strand_id
1 'polypeptide(L)' 'MHIVEIPRDGEGLASPMTQMRMWLDARRIEPATFGMSLIAGGTIFRLAFRDRRDAAAFARAFSGIVLPQPGDRPVAA' A
#
# COMPACT_ATOMS: atom_id res chain seq x y z
N MET A 1 -8.38 2.94 9.48
CA MET A 1 -7.67 3.09 8.18
C MET A 1 -6.76 1.90 7.98
N HIS A 2 -6.82 1.24 6.83
CA HIS A 2 -6.00 0.06 6.53
C HIS A 2 -4.87 0.47 5.60
N ILE A 3 -3.63 0.34 6.07
CA ILE A 3 -2.46 0.80 5.34
C ILE A 3 -1.83 -0.41 4.64
N VAL A 4 -1.49 -0.25 3.36
CA VAL A 4 -0.73 -1.22 2.59
C VAL A 4 0.61 -0.62 2.25
N GLU A 5 1.68 -1.35 2.55
CA GLU A 5 3.04 -1.03 2.15
C GLU A 5 3.50 -1.97 1.05
N ILE A 6 4.09 -1.41 -0.02
CA ILE A 6 4.63 -2.17 -1.14
C ILE A 6 6.10 -1.78 -1.27
N PRO A 7 7.03 -2.63 -0.80
CA PRO A 7 8.44 -2.44 -1.06
C PRO A 7 8.72 -2.70 -2.55
N ARG A 8 9.49 -1.81 -3.16
CA ARG A 8 9.97 -1.94 -4.54
C ARG A 8 11.44 -1.62 -4.61
N ASP A 9 12.18 -2.57 -5.15
CA ASP A 9 13.59 -2.41 -5.50
C ASP A 9 13.66 -2.03 -6.98
N GLY A 10 14.42 -0.99 -7.33
CA GLY A 10 14.72 -0.66 -8.72
C GLY A 10 14.66 0.82 -9.10
N GLU A 11 15.19 1.11 -10.29
CA GLU A 11 15.15 2.42 -10.92
C GLU A 11 13.85 2.59 -11.72
N GLY A 12 13.02 3.56 -11.31
CA GLY A 12 11.83 3.98 -12.06
C GLY A 12 10.51 3.75 -11.31
N LEU A 13 10.02 4.80 -10.67
CA LEU A 13 8.73 4.79 -9.93
C LEU A 13 7.52 4.98 -10.84
N ALA A 14 7.70 5.58 -12.01
CA ALA A 14 6.59 5.96 -12.89
C ALA A 14 5.79 4.76 -13.41
N SER A 15 6.47 3.68 -13.80
CA SER A 15 5.83 2.45 -14.28
C SER A 15 4.98 1.77 -13.20
N PRO A 16 5.51 1.45 -12.00
CA PRO A 16 4.71 0.86 -10.93
C PRO A 16 3.59 1.79 -10.45
N MET A 17 3.81 3.10 -10.38
CA MET A 17 2.75 4.06 -10.04
C MET A 17 1.60 4.03 -11.06
N THR A 18 1.92 3.96 -12.35
CA THR A 18 0.91 3.86 -13.42
C THR A 18 0.11 2.56 -13.30
N GLN A 19 0.77 1.44 -13.02
CA GLN A 19 0.11 0.16 -12.83
C GLN A 19 -0.83 0.17 -11.59
N MET A 20 -0.38 0.76 -10.48
CA MET A 20 -1.21 0.93 -9.28
C MET A 20 -2.43 1.80 -9.57
N ARG A 21 -2.22 2.92 -10.28
CA ARG A 21 -3.30 3.85 -10.67
C ARG A 21 -4.34 3.15 -11.54
N MET A 22 -3.92 2.47 -12.60
CA MET A 22 -4.83 1.73 -13.49
C MET A 22 -5.63 0.65 -12.76
N TRP A 23 -5.00 -0.08 -11.83
CA TRP A 23 -5.68 -1.11 -11.04
C TRP A 23 -6.76 -0.52 -10.13
N LEU A 24 -6.47 0.63 -9.50
CA LEU A 24 -7.42 1.35 -8.64
C LEU A 24 -8.59 1.90 -9.47
N ASP A 25 -8.29 2.54 -10.59
CA ASP A 25 -9.29 3.12 -11.49
C ASP A 25 -10.22 2.03 -12.07
N ALA A 26 -9.66 0.89 -12.50
CA ALA A 26 -10.44 -0.24 -13.03
C ALA A 26 -11.44 -0.83 -12.01
N ARG A 27 -11.12 -0.73 -10.71
CA ARG A 27 -11.96 -1.22 -9.61
C ARG A 27 -12.80 -0.12 -8.96
N ARG A 28 -12.65 1.13 -9.40
CA ARG A 28 -13.25 2.33 -8.78
C ARG A 28 -12.96 2.44 -7.29
N ILE A 29 -11.75 2.05 -6.89
CA ILE A 29 -11.29 2.14 -5.50
C ILE A 29 -10.51 3.45 -5.34
N GLU A 30 -10.96 4.31 -4.45
CA GLU A 30 -10.27 5.56 -4.11
C GLU A 30 -9.50 5.39 -2.79
N PRO A 31 -8.15 5.39 -2.80
CA PRO A 31 -7.37 5.38 -1.58
C PRO A 31 -7.53 6.72 -0.83
N ALA A 32 -7.63 6.65 0.49
CA ALA A 32 -7.69 7.84 1.34
C ALA A 32 -6.37 8.62 1.37
N THR A 33 -5.25 7.93 1.18
CA THR A 33 -3.92 8.56 1.10
C THR A 33 -3.03 7.71 0.21
N PHE A 34 -2.24 8.39 -0.63
CA PHE A 34 -1.16 7.79 -1.40
C PHE A 34 0.14 8.49 -1.00
N GLY A 35 1.10 7.72 -0.50
CA GLY A 35 2.42 8.20 -0.12
C GLY A 35 3.51 7.28 -0.63
N MET A 36 4.73 7.80 -0.65
CA MET A 36 5.93 7.01 -0.94
C MET A 36 7.06 7.46 -0.03
N SER A 37 7.91 6.51 0.35
CA SER A 37 9.13 6.78 1.13
C SER A 37 10.31 6.15 0.43
N LEU A 38 11.31 6.98 0.13
CA LEU A 38 12.59 6.54 -0.41
C LEU A 38 13.43 6.01 0.76
N ILE A 39 13.93 4.79 0.63
CA ILE A 39 14.82 4.15 1.61
C ILE A 39 16.15 3.83 0.93
N ALA A 40 17.21 3.63 1.71
CA ALA A 40 18.47 3.14 1.18
C ALA A 40 18.25 1.76 0.55
N GLY A 41 18.27 1.69 -0.77
CA GLY A 41 18.07 0.45 -1.54
C GLY A 41 16.72 0.31 -2.26
N GLY A 42 15.76 1.22 -2.08
CA GLY A 42 14.45 1.09 -2.75
C GLY A 42 13.42 2.16 -2.39
N THR A 43 12.18 1.91 -2.75
CA THR A 43 11.03 2.77 -2.44
C THR A 43 9.91 1.95 -1.82
N ILE A 44 9.30 2.47 -0.76
CA ILE A 44 8.10 1.90 -0.16
C ILE A 44 6.92 2.78 -0.57
N PHE A 45 5.98 2.20 -1.32
CA PHE A 45 4.68 2.83 -1.55
C PHE A 45 3.76 2.54 -0.38
N ARG A 46 3.10 3.57 0.14
CA ARG A 46 2.19 3.46 1.27
C ARG A 46 0.82 4.02 0.89
N LEU A 47 -0.17 3.14 0.83
CA LEU A 47 -1.54 3.51 0.51
C LEU A 47 -2.45 3.24 1.71
N ALA A 48 -3.30 4.20 2.06
CA ALA A 48 -4.32 4.03 3.08
C ALA A 48 -5.68 3.84 2.43
N PHE A 49 -6.37 2.77 2.82
CA PHE A 49 -7.73 2.46 2.38
C PHE A 49 -8.70 2.57 3.55
N ARG A 50 -9.94 2.98 3.24
CA ARG A 50 -11.03 3.01 4.22
C ARG A 50 -11.53 1.60 4.53
N ASP A 51 -11.65 0.76 3.50
CA ASP A 51 -12.13 -0.61 3.61
C ASP A 51 -10.99 -1.63 3.72
N ARG A 52 -11.14 -2.61 4.62
CA ARG A 52 -10.16 -3.68 4.83
C ARG A 52 -10.04 -4.61 3.62
N ARG A 53 -11.15 -4.87 2.92
CA ARG A 53 -11.20 -5.73 1.73
C ARG A 53 -10.44 -5.09 0.58
N ASP A 54 -10.55 -3.78 0.40
CA ASP A 54 -9.80 -3.04 -0.62
C ASP A 54 -8.29 -3.09 -0.33
N ALA A 55 -7.90 -2.84 0.92
CA ALA A 55 -6.51 -2.97 1.34
C ALA A 55 -5.97 -4.39 1.11
N ALA A 56 -6.72 -5.42 1.49
CA ALA A 56 -6.31 -6.81 1.31
C ALA A 56 -6.22 -7.21 -0.17
N ALA A 57 -7.17 -6.75 -1.00
CA ALA A 57 -7.15 -6.98 -2.44
C ALA A 57 -5.96 -6.28 -3.12
N PHE A 58 -5.64 -5.06 -2.71
CA PHE A 58 -4.52 -4.29 -3.23
C PHE A 58 -3.18 -4.92 -2.80
N ALA A 59 -3.03 -5.26 -1.52
CA ALA A 59 -1.88 -5.98 -0.99
C ALA A 59 -1.63 -7.28 -1.77
N ARG A 60 -2.68 -8.07 -2.03
CA ARG A 60 -2.58 -9.31 -2.81
C ARG A 60 -2.19 -9.07 -4.27
N ALA A 61 -2.64 -7.97 -4.88
CA ALA A 61 -2.35 -7.66 -6.28
C ALA A 61 -0.88 -7.21 -6.50
N PHE A 62 -0.30 -6.53 -5.52
CA PHE A 62 1.03 -5.91 -5.66
C PHE A 62 2.10 -6.53 -4.75
N SER A 63 1.79 -7.66 -4.11
CA SER A 63 2.64 -8.31 -3.09
C SER A 63 2.98 -7.37 -1.93
N GLY A 64 2.02 -6.53 -1.55
CA GLY A 64 2.13 -5.60 -0.43
C GLY A 64 1.76 -6.24 0.92
N ILE A 65 2.14 -5.55 1.99
CA ILE A 65 1.87 -5.93 3.37
C ILE A 65 0.82 -4.99 3.94
N VAL A 66 -0.28 -5.53 4.48
CA VAL A 66 -1.25 -4.73 5.22
C VAL A 66 -0.71 -4.50 6.62
N LEU A 67 -0.44 -3.26 6.98
CA LEU A 67 0.00 -2.92 8.32
C LEU A 67 -1.16 -3.08 9.32
N PRO A 68 -0.90 -3.66 10.51
CA PRO A 68 -1.85 -3.60 11.60
C PRO A 68 -2.10 -2.14 11.97
N GLN A 69 -3.34 -1.79 12.31
CA GLN A 69 -3.63 -0.45 12.79
C GLN A 69 -2.83 -0.20 14.08
N PRO A 70 -2.19 0.97 14.24
CA PRO A 70 -1.59 1.34 15.51
C PRO A 70 -2.71 1.39 16.56
N GLY A 71 -2.74 0.37 17.42
CA GLY A 71 -3.86 0.04 18.32
C GLY A 71 -4.07 -1.46 18.50
N ASP A 72 -3.63 -2.27 17.52
CA ASP A 72 -3.61 -3.74 17.59
C ASP A 72 -2.25 -4.27 18.08
N ARG A 73 -1.59 -3.54 18.99
CA ARG A 73 -0.50 -4.14 19.76
C ARG A 73 -1.16 -4.89 20.92
N PRO A 74 -1.07 -6.22 21.02
CA PRO A 74 -1.38 -6.86 22.29
C PRO A 74 -0.43 -6.23 23.30
N VAL A 75 -0.99 -5.53 24.28
CA VAL A 75 -0.27 -5.22 25.50
C VAL A 75 0.20 -6.58 26.03
N ALA A 76 1.51 -6.83 25.96
CA ALA A 76 2.08 -7.98 26.62
C ALA A 76 1.71 -7.84 28.10
N ALA A 77 0.91 -8.78 28.59
CA ALA A 77 0.47 -8.86 29.98
C ALA A 77 1.64 -9.14 30.93
#